data_AF-A0A7C3FRZ1-F1
#
_entry.id   AF-A0A7C3FRZ1-F1
#
_cell.length_a   1.000
_cell.length_b   1.000
_cell.length_c   1.000
_cell.angle_alpha   90.00
_cell.angle_beta   90.00
_cell.angle_gamma   90.00
#
_symmetry.space_group_name_H-M   'P 1'
#
loop_
_entity.id
_entity.type
_entity.pdbx_description
1 polymer ?
#
loop_
_entity_poly.entity_id
_entity_poly.type
_entity_poly.pdbx_seq_one_letter_code
_entity_poly.pdbx_strand_id
1 'polypeptide(L)'
;MPHIWCPGCGIGIAMRCYAEAILKHDVPMERHIVVSGIGCSGRVAGYLNIDSYHTTHGRGIPFAVGLKLANPELQITVFSGDGDLAAIGGNHLIHAARRNIDMTVICTNNFNYGMTGGQLGPTTPHGAHTTTSPYGNPEQPFNLPYLLAAAGANFVSRWTALHVRQVRRDILYAFDKPGFSFIEVLSPCPIGFGKSNQMSEGLDEMLLYRDRCVVDHDVSLADVGIDLEEDRPIYVGRFLDRDQDAYRPATGGQSV
;
A
#
# COMPACT_ATOMS: atom_id res chain seq x y z
N MET A 1 -2.22 -19.28 12.51
CA MET A 1 -3.58 -19.33 11.93
C MET A 1 -3.45 -19.54 10.43
N PRO A 2 -4.14 -20.49 9.79
CA PRO A 2 -4.14 -20.60 8.33
C PRO A 2 -4.76 -19.33 7.71
N HIS A 3 -4.17 -18.81 6.63
CA HIS A 3 -4.73 -17.63 5.96
C HIS A 3 -5.90 -17.99 5.05
N ILE A 4 -6.86 -17.07 4.91
CA ILE A 4 -8.10 -17.29 4.13
C ILE A 4 -8.06 -16.72 2.71
N TRP A 5 -6.94 -16.15 2.28
CA TRP A 5 -6.82 -15.55 0.96
C TRP A 5 -6.93 -16.59 -0.17
N CYS A 6 -7.52 -16.17 -1.28
CA CYS A 6 -7.75 -17.02 -2.45
C CYS A 6 -6.43 -17.56 -3.04
N PRO A 7 -6.43 -18.75 -3.64
CA PRO A 7 -5.32 -19.21 -4.48
C PRO A 7 -4.97 -18.16 -5.55
N GLY A 8 -3.69 -17.86 -5.72
CA GLY A 8 -3.21 -16.82 -6.66
C GLY A 8 -3.28 -15.38 -6.15
N CYS A 9 -3.80 -15.13 -4.94
CA CYS A 9 -3.81 -13.78 -4.36
C CYS A 9 -2.41 -13.32 -3.95
N GLY A 10 -2.05 -12.07 -4.29
CA GLY A 10 -0.74 -11.49 -3.97
C GLY A 10 -0.55 -10.99 -2.54
N ILE A 11 -1.63 -10.87 -1.76
CA ILE A 11 -1.58 -10.35 -0.38
C ILE A 11 -0.64 -11.18 0.50
N GLY A 12 -0.67 -12.51 0.36
CA GLY A 12 0.22 -13.40 1.10
C GLY A 12 1.71 -13.17 0.79
N ILE A 13 2.03 -12.79 -0.44
CA ILE A 13 3.40 -12.45 -0.86
C ILE A 13 3.83 -11.12 -0.23
N ALA A 14 2.99 -10.10 -0.28
CA ALA A 14 3.25 -8.80 0.35
C ALA A 14 3.42 -8.93 1.88
N MET A 15 2.54 -9.69 2.54
CA MET A 15 2.64 -10.00 3.96
C MET A 15 3.94 -10.73 4.29
N ARG A 16 4.33 -11.72 3.48
CA ARG A 16 5.61 -12.43 3.67
C ARG A 16 6.79 -11.46 3.56
N CYS A 17 6.80 -10.55 2.59
CA CYS A 17 7.85 -9.54 2.47
C CYS A 17 7.94 -8.66 3.71
N TYR A 18 6.79 -8.24 4.24
CA TYR A 18 6.70 -7.46 5.48
C TYR A 18 7.23 -8.23 6.69
N ALA A 19 6.81 -9.49 6.87
CA ALA A 19 7.29 -10.35 7.95
C ALA A 19 8.81 -10.59 7.86
N GLU A 20 9.34 -10.87 6.66
CA GLU A 20 10.78 -11.03 6.45
C GLU A 20 11.57 -9.72 6.68
N ALA A 21 10.96 -8.56 6.46
CA ALA A 21 11.58 -7.27 6.75
C ALA A 21 11.66 -7.01 8.26
N ILE A 22 10.58 -7.29 9.01
CA ILE A 22 10.60 -7.20 10.49
C ILE A 22 11.70 -8.08 11.08
N LEU A 23 11.82 -9.34 10.62
CA LEU A 23 12.83 -10.28 11.12
C LEU A 23 14.28 -9.87 10.81
N LYS A 24 14.48 -8.93 9.88
CA LYS A 24 15.80 -8.43 9.47
C LYS A 24 16.13 -7.05 10.02
N HIS A 25 15.15 -6.41 10.64
CA HIS A 25 15.33 -5.07 11.20
C HIS A 25 15.99 -5.17 12.57
N ASP A 26 16.82 -4.19 12.92
CA ASP A 26 17.56 -4.20 14.18
C ASP A 26 16.67 -3.80 15.39
N VAL A 27 15.45 -3.30 15.13
CA VAL A 27 14.49 -2.97 16.19
C VAL A 27 13.82 -4.25 16.72
N PRO A 28 13.69 -4.42 18.05
CA PRO A 28 13.00 -5.56 18.64
C PRO A 28 11.58 -5.72 18.09
N MET A 29 11.19 -6.97 17.82
CA MET A 29 9.90 -7.32 17.24
C MET A 29 8.71 -6.79 18.06
N GLU A 30 8.87 -6.65 19.38
CA GLU A 30 7.87 -6.11 20.31
C GLU A 30 7.60 -4.61 20.10
N ARG A 31 8.47 -3.90 19.39
CA ARG A 31 8.25 -2.49 19.01
C ARG A 31 7.63 -2.32 17.63
N HIS A 32 7.52 -3.39 16.85
CA HIS A 32 6.82 -3.37 15.58
C HIS A 32 5.32 -3.52 15.80
N ILE A 33 4.55 -2.53 15.33
CA ILE A 33 3.10 -2.53 15.41
C ILE A 33 2.53 -2.51 14.00
N VAL A 34 1.58 -3.40 13.73
CA VAL A 34 0.81 -3.35 12.49
C VAL A 34 -0.61 -2.86 12.76
N VAL A 35 -1.01 -1.81 12.05
CA VAL A 35 -2.40 -1.33 12.04
C VAL A 35 -3.00 -1.63 10.68
N SER A 36 -4.23 -2.08 10.66
CA SER A 36 -4.93 -2.42 9.42
C SER A 36 -6.33 -1.83 9.43
N GLY A 37 -6.83 -1.51 8.23
CA GLY A 37 -8.24 -1.18 8.01
C GLY A 37 -9.07 -2.43 7.70
N ILE A 38 -10.15 -2.26 6.96
CA ILE A 38 -11.06 -3.35 6.58
C ILE A 38 -10.86 -3.73 5.11
N GLY A 39 -10.77 -5.04 4.86
CA GLY A 39 -10.57 -5.60 3.51
C GLY A 39 -9.79 -6.92 3.57
N CYS A 40 -9.57 -7.55 2.42
CA CYS A 40 -8.78 -8.78 2.34
C CYS A 40 -7.38 -8.56 2.92
N SER A 41 -6.72 -7.48 2.53
CA SER A 41 -5.40 -7.07 3.03
C SER A 41 -5.42 -6.68 4.51
N GLY A 42 -6.53 -6.14 4.99
CA GLY A 42 -6.70 -5.79 6.40
C GLY A 42 -6.55 -6.99 7.34
N ARG A 43 -6.77 -8.22 6.86
CA ARG A 43 -6.58 -9.43 7.67
C ARG A 43 -5.12 -9.68 8.08
N VAL A 44 -4.14 -9.02 7.47
CA VAL A 44 -2.72 -9.14 7.81
C VAL A 44 -2.45 -8.95 9.31
N ALA A 45 -3.18 -8.04 9.98
CA ALA A 45 -3.06 -7.85 11.43
C ALA A 45 -3.31 -9.15 12.23
N GLY A 46 -4.20 -10.04 11.77
CA GLY A 46 -4.49 -11.31 12.45
C GLY A 46 -3.50 -12.45 12.16
N TYR A 47 -2.51 -12.23 11.29
CA TYR A 47 -1.60 -13.29 10.82
C TYR A 47 -0.14 -13.12 11.24
N LEU A 48 0.19 -12.03 11.93
CA LEU A 48 1.55 -11.73 12.39
C LEU A 48 1.63 -11.90 13.91
N ASN A 49 2.76 -12.39 14.40
CA ASN A 49 3.02 -12.56 15.83
C ASN A 49 3.65 -11.30 16.43
N ILE A 50 2.95 -10.17 16.29
CA ILE A 50 3.30 -8.86 16.85
C ILE A 50 2.03 -8.16 17.34
N ASP A 51 2.19 -7.09 18.12
CA ASP A 51 1.06 -6.25 18.48
C ASP A 51 0.41 -5.68 17.22
N SER A 52 -0.90 -5.89 17.12
CA SER A 52 -1.65 -5.65 15.91
C SER A 52 -3.05 -5.13 16.19
N TYR A 53 -3.50 -4.20 15.34
CA TYR A 53 -4.80 -3.55 15.49
C TYR A 53 -5.57 -3.64 14.16
N HIS A 54 -6.72 -4.29 14.20
CA HIS A 54 -7.68 -4.34 13.09
C HIS A 54 -8.81 -3.35 13.37
N THR A 55 -8.76 -2.22 12.67
CA THR A 55 -9.58 -1.03 12.98
C THR A 55 -10.81 -0.93 12.07
N THR A 56 -11.52 0.20 12.12
CA THR A 56 -12.64 0.47 11.21
C THR A 56 -12.16 0.88 9.82
N HIS A 57 -13.04 0.72 8.83
CA HIS A 57 -12.70 0.94 7.42
C HIS A 57 -12.21 2.37 7.17
N GLY A 58 -11.02 2.51 6.57
CA GLY A 58 -10.32 3.76 6.31
C GLY A 58 -9.85 4.50 7.56
N ARG A 59 -9.79 3.85 8.73
CA ARG A 59 -9.36 4.47 9.99
C ARG A 59 -8.06 3.87 10.55
N GLY A 60 -7.36 3.03 9.79
CA GLY A 60 -6.04 2.53 10.15
C GLY A 60 -5.02 3.65 10.38
N ILE A 61 -4.98 4.65 9.48
CA ILE A 61 -4.07 5.79 9.57
C ILE A 61 -4.33 6.66 10.82
N PRO A 62 -5.55 7.18 11.09
CA PRO A 62 -5.76 7.99 12.29
C PRO A 62 -5.49 7.22 13.59
N PHE A 63 -5.76 5.91 13.63
CA PHE A 63 -5.39 5.07 14.76
C PHE A 63 -3.86 4.96 14.93
N ALA A 64 -3.14 4.71 13.82
CA ALA A 64 -1.68 4.66 13.78
C ALA A 64 -1.04 6.00 14.19
N VAL A 65 -1.62 7.13 13.80
CA VAL A 65 -1.18 8.46 14.26
C VAL A 65 -1.29 8.56 15.78
N GLY A 66 -2.40 8.15 16.36
CA GLY A 66 -2.58 8.13 17.81
C GLY A 66 -1.50 7.31 18.53
N LEU A 67 -1.22 6.11 18.02
CA LEU A 67 -0.14 5.27 18.54
C LEU A 67 1.23 5.94 18.46
N LYS A 68 1.58 6.53 17.30
CA LYS A 68 2.89 7.17 17.11
C LYS A 68 3.09 8.36 18.03
N LEU A 69 2.03 9.14 18.23
CA LEU A 69 2.06 10.31 19.12
C LEU A 69 2.11 9.90 20.60
N ALA A 70 1.45 8.81 20.97
CA ALA A 70 1.49 8.30 22.34
C ALA A 70 2.86 7.67 22.69
N ASN A 71 3.50 7.00 21.73
CA ASN A 71 4.82 6.41 21.90
C ASN A 71 5.67 6.53 20.62
N PRO A 72 6.52 7.57 20.52
CA PRO A 72 7.36 7.82 19.35
C PRO A 72 8.38 6.73 19.04
N GLU A 73 8.71 5.84 19.99
CA GLU A 73 9.69 4.77 19.82
C GLU A 73 9.14 3.55 19.06
N LEU A 74 7.84 3.51 18.79
CA LEU A 74 7.20 2.40 18.08
C LEU A 74 7.46 2.48 16.57
N GLN A 75 7.71 1.32 15.98
CA GLN A 75 7.82 1.11 14.55
C GLN A 75 6.44 0.75 13.98
N ILE A 76 5.76 1.76 13.44
CA ILE A 76 4.35 1.65 13.06
C ILE A 76 4.22 1.46 11.55
N THR A 77 3.54 0.38 11.18
CA THR A 77 3.15 0.12 9.79
C THR A 77 1.64 0.05 9.65
N VAL A 78 1.07 0.82 8.73
CA VAL A 78 -0.31 0.63 8.26
C VAL A 78 -0.27 -0.31 7.05
N PHE A 79 -0.89 -1.48 7.17
CA PHE A 79 -1.02 -2.44 6.07
C PHE A 79 -2.49 -2.51 5.64
N SER A 80 -2.81 -2.06 4.43
CA SER A 80 -4.19 -2.01 3.97
C SER A 80 -4.33 -2.01 2.44
N GLY A 81 -5.57 -2.06 1.96
CA GLY A 81 -5.91 -2.07 0.53
C GLY A 81 -6.10 -0.66 -0.03
N ASP A 82 -6.07 -0.53 -1.35
CA ASP A 82 -6.26 0.72 -2.07
C ASP A 82 -7.63 1.37 -1.77
N GLY A 83 -8.72 0.60 -1.74
CA GLY A 83 -10.04 1.10 -1.37
C GLY A 83 -10.13 1.64 0.06
N ASP A 84 -9.51 0.94 1.02
CA ASP A 84 -9.47 1.38 2.42
C ASP A 84 -8.63 2.65 2.60
N LEU A 85 -7.49 2.75 1.91
CA LEU A 85 -6.54 3.86 2.04
C LEU A 85 -6.92 5.09 1.23
N ALA A 86 -7.32 4.92 -0.03
CA ALA A 86 -7.45 6.00 -1.00
C ALA A 86 -8.90 6.40 -1.30
N ALA A 87 -9.90 5.61 -0.92
CA ALA A 87 -11.29 6.04 -0.96
C ALA A 87 -11.75 6.58 0.40
N ILE A 88 -12.37 5.75 1.25
CA ILE A 88 -12.91 6.21 2.55
C ILE A 88 -11.82 6.69 3.52
N GLY A 89 -10.59 6.21 3.38
CA GLY A 89 -9.42 6.67 4.11
C GLY A 89 -8.65 7.82 3.46
N GLY A 90 -9.02 8.25 2.26
CA GLY A 90 -8.19 9.11 1.40
C GLY A 90 -7.77 10.41 2.07
N ASN A 91 -8.69 11.07 2.78
CA ASN A 91 -8.36 12.32 3.48
C ASN A 91 -7.35 12.12 4.62
N HIS A 92 -7.38 10.96 5.30
CA HIS A 92 -6.40 10.65 6.33
C HIS A 92 -5.03 10.34 5.72
N LEU A 93 -5.01 9.64 4.58
CA LEU A 93 -3.80 9.30 3.84
C LEU A 93 -3.04 10.56 3.42
N ILE A 94 -3.70 11.48 2.71
CA ILE A 94 -3.06 12.72 2.24
C ILE A 94 -2.59 13.59 3.40
N HIS A 95 -3.32 13.61 4.53
CA HIS A 95 -2.94 14.43 5.67
C HIS A 95 -1.89 13.80 6.58
N ALA A 96 -1.70 12.48 6.54
CA ALA A 96 -0.58 11.82 7.18
C ALA A 96 0.72 12.11 6.42
N ALA A 97 0.68 12.02 5.09
CA ALA A 97 1.79 12.44 4.21
C ALA A 97 2.12 13.93 4.37
N ARG A 98 1.11 14.82 4.31
CA ARG A 98 1.31 16.28 4.48
C ARG A 98 1.93 16.67 5.81
N ARG A 99 1.57 15.96 6.89
CA ARG A 99 2.20 16.20 8.19
C ARG A 99 3.59 15.59 8.27
N ASN A 100 3.92 14.64 7.40
CA ASN A 100 5.10 13.79 7.47
C ASN A 100 5.14 12.97 8.77
N ILE A 101 4.01 12.35 9.15
CA ILE A 101 3.96 11.50 10.35
C ILE A 101 4.89 10.30 10.15
N ASP A 102 5.72 10.03 11.15
CA ASP A 102 6.67 8.92 11.17
C ASP A 102 5.96 7.55 11.19
N MET A 103 5.72 6.99 10.01
CA MET A 103 5.09 5.70 9.82
C MET A 103 5.29 5.19 8.39
N THR A 104 5.24 3.87 8.22
CA THR A 104 5.20 3.25 6.89
C THR A 104 3.77 2.84 6.55
N VAL A 105 3.32 3.12 5.33
CA VAL A 105 2.06 2.63 4.77
C VAL A 105 2.36 1.67 3.63
N ILE A 106 1.91 0.43 3.77
CA ILE A 106 1.96 -0.60 2.74
C ILE A 106 0.55 -0.72 2.15
N CYS A 107 0.39 -0.26 0.91
CA CYS A 107 -0.83 -0.38 0.14
C CYS A 107 -0.75 -1.62 -0.76
N THR A 108 -1.55 -2.65 -0.48
CA THR A 108 -1.77 -3.72 -1.46
C THR A 108 -2.85 -3.27 -2.43
N ASN A 109 -2.44 -2.77 -3.58
CA ASN A 109 -3.35 -2.33 -4.62
C ASN A 109 -3.71 -3.51 -5.52
N ASN A 110 -5.00 -3.89 -5.53
CA ASN A 110 -5.53 -4.95 -6.37
C ASN A 110 -6.68 -4.47 -7.27
N PHE A 111 -6.76 -3.16 -7.47
CA PHE A 111 -7.69 -2.48 -8.38
C PHE A 111 -9.18 -2.65 -8.06
N ASN A 112 -9.56 -3.14 -6.86
CA ASN A 112 -10.96 -3.32 -6.51
C ASN A 112 -11.22 -3.45 -5.00
N TYR A 113 -12.50 -3.51 -4.63
CA TYR A 113 -12.90 -3.99 -3.30
C TYR A 113 -13.10 -5.52 -3.28
N GLY A 114 -12.01 -6.27 -3.19
CA GLY A 114 -12.05 -7.73 -3.27
C GLY A 114 -12.95 -8.40 -2.21
N MET A 115 -12.91 -7.94 -0.95
CA MET A 115 -13.66 -8.57 0.16
C MET A 115 -15.18 -8.43 0.02
N THR A 116 -15.65 -7.37 -0.62
CA THR A 116 -17.07 -7.06 -0.75
C THR A 116 -17.68 -7.58 -2.05
N GLY A 117 -16.89 -8.26 -2.90
CA GLY A 117 -17.36 -8.83 -4.16
C GLY A 117 -16.82 -8.13 -5.41
N GLY A 118 -15.70 -7.43 -5.32
CA GLY A 118 -14.96 -6.91 -6.49
C GLY A 118 -15.60 -5.67 -7.12
N GLN A 119 -16.06 -4.73 -6.30
CA GLN A 119 -16.58 -3.43 -6.75
C GLN A 119 -15.46 -2.51 -7.23
N LEU A 120 -15.84 -1.51 -8.02
CA LEU A 120 -14.98 -0.40 -8.45
C LEU A 120 -14.32 0.28 -7.24
N GLY A 121 -13.01 0.44 -7.30
CA GLY A 121 -12.18 1.12 -6.31
C GLY A 121 -11.50 2.38 -6.88
N PRO A 122 -10.82 3.16 -6.02
CA PRO A 122 -10.19 4.43 -6.39
C PRO A 122 -9.01 4.29 -7.37
N THR A 123 -8.47 3.08 -7.52
CA THR A 123 -7.34 2.79 -8.41
C THR A 123 -7.70 1.85 -9.56
N THR A 124 -8.98 1.47 -9.68
CA THR A 124 -9.46 0.65 -10.80
C THR A 124 -9.10 1.34 -12.12
N PRO A 125 -8.31 0.72 -13.02
CA PRO A 125 -7.92 1.34 -14.27
C PRO A 125 -9.12 1.82 -15.08
N HIS A 126 -8.94 2.89 -15.85
CA HIS A 126 -10.00 3.37 -16.75
C HIS A 126 -10.42 2.24 -17.70
N GLY A 127 -11.73 2.15 -17.99
CA GLY A 127 -12.29 1.10 -18.85
C GLY A 127 -12.35 -0.31 -18.23
N ALA A 128 -11.63 -0.59 -17.14
CA ALA A 128 -11.68 -1.89 -16.49
C ALA A 128 -13.08 -2.20 -15.92
N HIS A 129 -13.51 -3.45 -16.06
CA HIS A 129 -14.81 -3.92 -15.62
C HIS A 129 -14.76 -4.38 -14.15
N THR A 130 -15.81 -4.05 -13.39
CA THR A 130 -16.02 -4.54 -12.02
C THR A 130 -17.50 -4.84 -11.79
N THR A 131 -17.86 -5.41 -10.64
CA THR A 131 -19.27 -5.75 -10.35
C THR A 131 -20.20 -4.54 -10.30
N THR A 132 -19.67 -3.34 -10.03
CA THR A 132 -20.42 -2.07 -10.04
C THR A 132 -20.11 -1.19 -11.25
N SER A 133 -19.18 -1.59 -12.11
CA SER A 133 -18.89 -0.94 -13.39
C SER A 133 -18.91 -1.98 -14.52
N PRO A 134 -20.08 -2.58 -14.80
CA PRO A 134 -20.20 -3.66 -15.80
C PRO A 134 -19.90 -3.17 -17.23
N TYR A 135 -19.96 -1.87 -17.47
CA TYR A 135 -19.66 -1.23 -18.76
C TYR A 135 -18.27 -0.58 -18.80
N GLY A 136 -17.39 -0.92 -17.84
CA GLY A 136 -16.08 -0.31 -17.67
C GLY A 136 -16.10 0.89 -16.72
N ASN A 137 -14.96 1.16 -16.09
CA ASN A 137 -14.77 2.31 -15.21
C ASN A 137 -14.74 3.62 -16.02
N PRO A 138 -15.68 4.57 -15.80
CA PRO A 138 -15.69 5.84 -16.51
C PRO A 138 -14.77 6.90 -15.87
N GLU A 139 -14.28 6.66 -14.66
CA GLU A 139 -13.49 7.63 -13.91
C GLU A 139 -12.00 7.48 -14.19
N GLN A 140 -11.23 8.53 -13.87
CA GLN A 140 -9.78 8.49 -13.90
C GLN A 140 -9.26 7.92 -12.58
N PRO A 141 -8.45 6.84 -12.60
CA PRO A 141 -7.90 6.26 -11.38
C PRO A 141 -6.90 7.19 -10.71
N PHE A 142 -6.79 7.10 -9.38
CA PHE A 142 -5.71 7.77 -8.68
C PHE A 142 -4.34 7.17 -9.05
N ASN A 143 -3.40 8.05 -9.40
CA ASN A 143 -1.98 7.76 -9.36
C ASN A 143 -1.47 7.98 -7.92
N LEU A 144 -1.51 6.92 -7.09
CA LEU A 144 -1.14 7.00 -5.67
C LEU A 144 0.31 7.47 -5.43
N PRO A 145 1.33 7.01 -6.17
CA PRO A 145 2.69 7.51 -6.03
C PRO A 145 2.78 9.02 -6.26
N TYR A 146 2.15 9.52 -7.32
CA TYR A 146 2.16 10.94 -7.61
C TYR A 146 1.40 11.75 -6.56
N LEU A 147 0.20 11.28 -6.16
CA LEU A 147 -0.61 11.89 -5.12
C LEU A 147 0.19 12.06 -3.82
N LEU A 148 0.88 11.02 -3.38
CA LEU A 148 1.59 11.03 -2.10
C LEU A 148 2.92 11.78 -2.14
N ALA A 149 3.62 11.73 -3.28
CA ALA A 149 4.78 12.57 -3.50
C ALA A 149 4.42 14.08 -3.46
N ALA A 150 3.28 14.44 -4.06
CA ALA A 150 2.74 15.79 -4.03
C ALA A 150 2.19 16.16 -2.63
N ALA A 151 1.62 15.20 -1.91
CA ALA A 151 1.09 15.43 -0.56
C ALA A 151 2.18 15.64 0.49
N GLY A 152 3.42 15.20 0.25
CA GLY A 152 4.56 15.47 1.15
C GLY A 152 5.24 14.23 1.74
N ALA A 153 5.01 13.04 1.18
CA ALA A 153 5.71 11.82 1.61
C ALA A 153 7.24 11.98 1.46
N ASN A 154 7.99 11.34 2.36
CA ASN A 154 9.44 11.26 2.28
C ASN A 154 9.91 10.13 1.38
N PHE A 155 9.21 9.01 1.39
CA PHE A 155 9.55 7.85 0.57
C PHE A 155 8.32 7.35 -0.16
N VAL A 156 8.45 7.12 -1.47
CA VAL A 156 7.41 6.53 -2.31
C VAL A 156 8.04 5.49 -3.23
N SER A 157 7.54 4.26 -3.14
CA SER A 157 7.89 3.21 -4.08
C SER A 157 6.66 2.44 -4.54
N ARG A 158 6.75 1.87 -5.74
CA ARG A 158 5.79 0.90 -6.26
C ARG A 158 6.51 -0.32 -6.77
N TRP A 159 5.97 -1.48 -6.43
CA TRP A 159 6.40 -2.77 -6.93
C TRP A 159 5.20 -3.65 -7.19
N THR A 160 5.40 -4.80 -7.84
CA THR A 160 4.36 -5.84 -7.95
C THR A 160 4.68 -7.01 -7.03
N ALA A 161 3.71 -7.90 -6.83
CA ALA A 161 3.90 -9.14 -6.07
C ALA A 161 5.01 -10.06 -6.65
N LEU A 162 5.49 -9.84 -7.89
CA LEU A 162 6.65 -10.54 -8.45
C LEU A 162 7.99 -10.05 -7.87
N HIS A 163 8.05 -8.78 -7.47
CA HIS A 163 9.28 -8.09 -7.09
C HIS A 163 9.60 -8.29 -5.60
N VAL A 164 9.53 -9.53 -5.11
CA VAL A 164 9.65 -9.92 -3.69
C VAL A 164 10.91 -9.34 -3.03
N ARG A 165 12.04 -9.34 -3.74
CA ARG A 165 13.31 -8.84 -3.22
C ARG A 165 13.27 -7.32 -3.02
N GLN A 166 12.69 -6.60 -3.96
CA GLN A 166 12.56 -5.15 -3.96
C GLN A 166 11.55 -4.71 -2.90
N VAL A 167 10.36 -5.33 -2.86
CA VAL A 167 9.34 -5.06 -1.83
C VAL A 167 9.93 -5.21 -0.43
N ARG A 168 10.58 -6.35 -0.13
CA ARG A 168 11.21 -6.56 1.18
C ARG A 168 12.29 -5.54 1.48
N ARG A 169 13.14 -5.20 0.50
CA ARG A 169 14.23 -4.22 0.68
C ARG A 169 13.67 -2.83 0.97
N ASP A 170 12.60 -2.44 0.30
CA ASP A 170 12.01 -1.11 0.45
C ASP A 170 11.20 -0.99 1.73
N ILE A 171 10.55 -2.07 2.18
CA ILE A 171 9.95 -2.13 3.52
C ILE A 171 11.01 -1.96 4.60
N LEU A 172 12.12 -2.72 4.52
CA LEU A 172 13.22 -2.62 5.48
C LEU A 172 13.81 -1.20 5.49
N TYR A 173 14.04 -0.62 4.31
CA TYR A 173 14.52 0.75 4.17
C TYR A 173 13.54 1.78 4.76
N ALA A 174 12.24 1.58 4.58
CA ALA A 174 11.22 2.49 5.09
C ALA A 174 11.10 2.50 6.62
N PHE A 175 11.51 1.43 7.32
CA PHE A 175 11.55 1.41 8.79
C PHE A 175 12.60 2.37 9.38
N ASP A 176 13.69 2.58 8.65
CA ASP A 176 14.76 3.51 9.04
C ASP A 176 14.52 4.93 8.50
N LYS A 177 13.53 5.10 7.62
CA LYS A 177 13.24 6.39 6.99
C LYS A 177 12.40 7.25 7.94
N PRO A 178 12.88 8.42 8.37
CA PRO A 178 12.07 9.30 9.18
C PRO A 178 10.87 9.81 8.37
N GLY A 179 9.71 9.89 9.00
CA GLY A 179 8.52 10.51 8.42
C GLY A 179 7.64 9.53 7.67
N PHE A 180 6.85 10.05 6.73
CA PHE A 180 5.82 9.28 6.06
C PHE A 180 6.39 8.55 4.84
N SER A 181 6.36 7.22 4.91
CA SER A 181 6.80 6.32 3.84
C SER A 181 5.60 5.59 3.24
N PHE A 182 5.53 5.53 1.91
CA PHE A 182 4.49 4.81 1.18
C PHE A 182 5.07 3.78 0.22
N ILE A 183 4.58 2.55 0.32
CA ILE A 183 4.97 1.43 -0.53
C ILE A 183 3.69 0.85 -1.13
N GLU A 184 3.54 1.01 -2.44
CA GLU A 184 2.48 0.38 -3.21
C GLU A 184 2.93 -0.98 -3.73
N VAL A 185 2.17 -2.02 -3.44
CA VAL A 185 2.37 -3.36 -3.98
C VAL A 185 1.18 -3.73 -4.85
N LEU A 186 1.37 -3.71 -6.17
CA LEU A 186 0.39 -4.22 -7.12
C LEU A 186 0.24 -5.73 -6.92
N SER A 187 -0.97 -6.15 -6.55
CA SER A 187 -1.27 -7.50 -6.10
C SER A 187 -2.37 -8.11 -6.97
N PRO A 188 -2.19 -9.32 -7.52
CA PRO A 188 -3.27 -9.99 -8.23
C PRO A 188 -4.49 -10.25 -7.32
N CYS A 189 -5.68 -10.10 -7.89
CA CYS A 189 -6.96 -10.49 -7.29
C CYS A 189 -7.80 -11.29 -8.30
N PRO A 190 -7.51 -12.60 -8.45
CA PRO A 190 -8.08 -13.41 -9.54
C PRO A 190 -9.60 -13.49 -9.49
N ILE A 191 -10.16 -13.62 -8.28
CA ILE A 191 -11.61 -13.81 -8.08
C ILE A 191 -12.40 -12.50 -8.26
N GLY A 192 -11.78 -11.36 -7.94
CA GLY A 192 -12.45 -10.07 -7.97
C GLY A 192 -12.17 -9.30 -9.25
N PHE A 193 -10.92 -8.88 -9.43
CA PHE A 193 -10.51 -8.01 -10.54
C PHE A 193 -10.24 -8.82 -11.79
N GLY A 194 -9.40 -9.86 -11.68
CA GLY A 194 -9.00 -10.70 -12.81
C GLY A 194 -10.19 -11.32 -13.53
N LYS A 195 -11.11 -11.97 -12.80
CA LYS A 195 -12.34 -12.56 -13.33
C LYS A 195 -13.18 -11.58 -14.16
N SER A 196 -13.30 -10.33 -13.70
CA SER A 196 -14.12 -9.33 -14.39
C SER A 196 -13.44 -8.80 -15.67
N ASN A 197 -12.12 -8.95 -15.77
CA ASN A 197 -11.29 -8.41 -16.84
C ASN A 197 -10.60 -9.50 -17.68
N GLN A 198 -11.25 -10.67 -17.80
CA GLN A 198 -10.79 -11.79 -18.64
C GLN A 198 -9.40 -12.35 -18.24
N MET A 199 -9.01 -12.19 -16.98
CA MET A 199 -7.79 -12.71 -16.35
C MET A 199 -8.16 -13.63 -15.18
N SER A 200 -8.93 -14.69 -15.45
CA SER A 200 -9.55 -15.51 -14.41
C SER A 200 -8.58 -16.48 -13.72
N GLU A 201 -7.46 -16.82 -14.36
CA GLU A 201 -6.48 -17.72 -13.76
C GLU A 201 -5.58 -16.96 -12.78
N GLY A 202 -5.19 -17.62 -11.69
CA GLY A 202 -4.34 -17.00 -10.66
C GLY A 202 -2.95 -16.56 -11.16
N LEU A 203 -2.58 -16.96 -12.37
CA LEU A 203 -1.32 -16.61 -13.03
C LEU A 203 -1.46 -15.42 -13.99
N ASP A 204 -2.64 -15.13 -14.53
CA ASP A 204 -2.81 -14.18 -15.65
C ASP A 204 -2.35 -12.77 -15.28
N GLU A 205 -2.82 -12.24 -14.14
CA GLU A 205 -2.40 -10.93 -13.63
C GLU A 205 -0.88 -10.91 -13.31
N MET A 206 -0.31 -12.05 -12.92
CA MET A 206 1.14 -12.14 -12.69
C MET A 206 1.92 -12.15 -14.02
N LEU A 207 1.39 -12.74 -15.09
CA LEU A 207 1.99 -12.66 -16.43
C LEU A 207 1.92 -11.23 -16.96
N LEU A 208 0.78 -10.55 -16.78
CA LEU A 208 0.62 -9.14 -17.08
C LEU A 208 1.71 -8.29 -16.41
N TYR A 209 1.93 -8.48 -15.11
CA TYR A 209 2.99 -7.78 -14.39
C TYR A 209 4.39 -8.15 -14.90
N ARG A 210 4.65 -9.42 -15.22
CA ARG A 210 5.96 -9.84 -15.76
C ARG A 210 6.25 -9.15 -17.10
N ASP A 211 5.24 -9.07 -17.96
CA ASP A 211 5.42 -8.66 -19.36
C ASP A 211 5.40 -7.14 -19.53
N ARG A 212 4.64 -6.41 -18.69
CA ARG A 212 4.48 -4.95 -18.82
C ARG A 212 5.26 -4.12 -17.81
N CYS A 213 5.81 -4.71 -16.75
CA CYS A 213 6.55 -3.92 -15.77
C CYS A 213 7.90 -3.45 -16.31
N VAL A 214 8.16 -2.15 -16.20
CA VAL A 214 9.46 -1.54 -16.48
C VAL A 214 9.99 -0.93 -15.19
N VAL A 215 11.19 -1.34 -14.80
CA VAL A 215 11.86 -0.73 -13.65
C VAL A 215 12.46 0.60 -14.11
N ASP A 216 11.91 1.70 -13.61
CA ASP A 216 12.41 3.04 -13.86
C ASP A 216 12.27 3.89 -12.59
N HIS A 217 13.40 4.35 -12.08
CA HIS A 217 13.47 5.17 -10.87
C HIS A 217 13.30 6.66 -11.17
N ASP A 218 13.58 7.07 -12.40
CA ASP A 218 13.69 8.47 -12.82
C ASP A 218 12.48 8.92 -13.68
N VAL A 219 11.56 7.98 -13.97
CA VAL A 219 10.30 8.27 -14.65
C VAL A 219 9.53 9.39 -13.96
N SER A 220 8.96 10.29 -14.76
CA SER A 220 8.08 11.34 -14.25
C SER A 220 6.89 10.73 -13.53
N LEU A 221 6.67 11.15 -12.28
CA LEU A 221 5.56 10.68 -11.45
C LEU A 221 4.19 10.93 -12.09
N ALA A 222 4.04 11.92 -12.95
CA ALA A 222 2.79 12.13 -13.69
C ALA A 222 2.47 10.96 -14.64
N ASP A 223 3.49 10.25 -15.11
CA ASP A 223 3.41 9.21 -16.13
C ASP A 223 3.33 7.79 -15.54
N VAL A 224 3.45 7.63 -14.21
CA VAL A 224 3.31 6.33 -13.55
C VAL A 224 1.85 5.94 -13.27
N GLY A 225 0.87 6.58 -13.91
CA GLY A 225 -0.51 6.11 -13.89
C GLY A 225 -0.62 4.68 -14.45
N ILE A 226 -1.59 3.90 -13.96
CA ILE A 226 -1.81 2.54 -14.47
C ILE A 226 -2.95 2.58 -15.48
N ASP A 227 -2.61 2.18 -16.69
CA ASP A 227 -3.52 2.02 -17.82
C ASP A 227 -3.40 0.58 -18.30
N LEU A 228 -4.52 -0.14 -18.41
CA LEU A 228 -4.53 -1.52 -18.89
C LEU A 228 -5.02 -1.68 -20.33
N GLU A 229 -5.64 -0.66 -20.92
CA GLU A 229 -6.20 -0.71 -22.27
C GLU A 229 -5.13 -0.50 -23.35
N GLU A 230 -4.21 0.44 -23.13
CA GLU A 230 -3.09 0.71 -24.03
C GLU A 230 -1.87 -0.16 -23.68
N ASP A 231 -0.96 -0.39 -24.64
CA ASP A 231 0.32 -1.09 -24.42
C ASP A 231 1.36 -0.22 -23.69
N ARG A 232 0.90 0.50 -22.66
CA ARG A 232 1.76 1.38 -21.85
C ARG A 232 2.50 0.55 -20.79
N PRO A 233 3.78 0.86 -20.51
CA PRO A 233 4.50 0.21 -19.41
C PRO A 233 3.84 0.43 -18.06
N ILE A 234 3.89 -0.58 -17.19
CA ILE A 234 3.61 -0.42 -15.76
C ILE A 234 4.94 -0.07 -15.09
N TYR A 235 5.18 1.22 -14.86
CA TYR A 235 6.39 1.64 -14.18
C TYR A 235 6.40 1.19 -12.72
N VAL A 236 7.53 0.61 -12.30
CA VAL A 236 7.82 0.21 -10.92
C VAL A 236 9.19 0.73 -10.52
N GLY A 237 9.36 1.04 -9.24
CA GLY A 237 10.57 1.69 -8.78
C GLY A 237 10.42 2.34 -7.41
N ARG A 238 11.54 2.84 -6.92
CA ARG A 238 11.59 3.94 -5.95
C ARG A 238 11.47 5.23 -6.74
N PHE A 239 10.37 5.94 -6.55
CA PHE A 239 10.08 7.17 -7.31
C PHE A 239 10.38 8.43 -6.52
N LEU A 240 10.44 8.32 -5.19
CA LEU A 240 10.74 9.45 -4.32
C LEU A 240 11.52 9.00 -3.10
N ASP A 241 12.57 9.76 -2.79
CA ASP A 241 13.36 9.61 -1.57
C ASP A 241 13.85 11.01 -1.12
N ARG A 242 13.27 11.53 -0.04
CA ARG A 242 13.56 12.86 0.54
C ARG A 242 13.95 12.71 2.00
N ASP A 243 14.86 13.52 2.49
CA ASP A 243 15.28 13.55 3.89
C ASP A 243 14.69 14.77 4.60
N GLN A 244 13.36 14.79 4.82
CA GLN A 244 12.74 15.78 5.70
C GLN A 244 12.52 15.20 7.09
N ASP A 245 12.61 16.04 8.12
CA ASP A 245 12.33 15.61 9.48
C ASP A 245 10.88 15.13 9.62
N ALA A 246 10.71 14.06 10.40
CA ALA A 246 9.40 13.58 10.78
C ALA A 246 8.65 14.61 11.61
N TYR A 247 7.31 14.58 11.52
CA TYR A 247 6.46 15.34 12.41
C TYR A 247 6.76 15.06 13.88
N ARG A 248 7.05 16.11 14.63
CA ARG A 248 7.09 16.09 16.09
C ARG A 248 6.16 17.19 16.59
N PRO A 249 5.12 16.87 17.38
CA PRO A 249 4.35 17.91 18.04
C PRO A 249 5.26 18.71 18.95
N ALA A 250 5.05 20.03 19.04
CA ALA A 250 5.67 20.84 20.08
C ALA A 250 5.19 20.31 21.44
N THR A 251 6.03 19.55 22.14
CA THR A 251 5.80 19.20 23.53
C THR A 251 6.12 20.45 24.36
N GLY A 252 5.28 20.76 25.36
CA GLY A 252 5.35 21.99 26.17
C GLY A 252 6.58 22.12 27.08
N GLY A 253 7.78 21.81 26.58
CA GLY A 253 9.05 21.87 27.29
C GLY A 253 10.26 22.21 26.42
N GLN A 254 10.10 22.50 25.13
CA GLN A 254 11.17 23.08 24.32
C GLN A 254 10.97 24.59 24.23
N SER A 255 11.59 25.30 25.18
CA SER A 255 11.90 26.72 25.02
C SER A 255 12.87 26.89 23.85
N VAL A 256 12.58 27.90 23.02
CA VAL A 256 13.50 28.49 22.03
C VAL A 256 14.88 28.70 22.61
#